data_AF-A0A848N1F1-F1
#
_entry.id   AF-A0A848N1F1-F1
#
_cell.length_a   1.000
_cell.length_b   1.000
_cell.length_c   1.000
_cell.angle_alpha   90.00
_cell.angle_beta   90.00
_cell.angle_gamma   90.00
#
_symmetry.space_group_name_H-M   'P 1'
#
loop_
_entity.id
_entity.type
_entity.pdbx_description
1 polymer ?
#
loop_
_entity_poly.entity_id
_entity_poly.type
_entity_poly.pdbx_seq_one_letter_code
_entity_poly.pdbx_strand_id
1 'polypeptide(L)'
;MVTVGNFSNIKLNSNNATSANRTFTLSNGLVDGQMLVIYPVAGAAQLLDAGNVNIAGNFNFGVEDVLHLVWIGNKWLQVSRSNN
;
A
#
# COMPACT_ATOMS: atom_id res chain seq x y z
N MET A 1 -10.81 16.99 20.79
CA MET A 1 -11.70 16.51 19.71
C MET A 1 -10.80 16.17 18.53
N VAL A 2 -10.75 14.90 18.11
CA VAL A 2 -9.96 14.51 16.93
C VAL A 2 -10.91 14.49 15.74
N THR A 3 -10.75 15.46 14.85
CA THR A 3 -11.41 15.43 13.54
C THR A 3 -10.67 14.42 12.68
N VAL A 4 -11.29 13.27 12.42
CA VAL A 4 -10.72 12.24 11.54
C VAL A 4 -10.84 12.75 10.10
N GLY A 5 -9.69 12.93 9.44
CA GLY A 5 -9.59 13.41 8.06
C GLY A 5 -9.90 12.32 7.01
N ASN A 6 -9.81 12.70 5.73
CA ASN A 6 -10.13 11.83 4.59
C ASN A 6 -9.24 10.58 4.54
N PHE A 7 -9.85 9.43 4.77
CA PHE A 7 -9.27 8.10 4.62
C PHE A 7 -9.19 7.72 3.13
N SER A 8 -7.98 7.49 2.62
CA SER A 8 -7.79 7.01 1.24
C SER A 8 -7.68 5.48 1.24
N ASN A 9 -8.49 4.80 0.41
CA ASN A 9 -8.32 3.37 0.15
C ASN A 9 -8.03 3.10 -1.33
N ILE A 10 -7.12 2.16 -1.60
CA ILE A 10 -6.82 1.65 -2.94
C ILE A 10 -7.26 0.19 -3.00
N LYS A 11 -8.17 -0.10 -3.92
CA LYS A 11 -8.63 -1.45 -4.24
C LYS A 11 -7.86 -1.95 -5.45
N LEU A 12 -7.13 -3.05 -5.31
CA LEU A 12 -6.36 -3.63 -6.40
C LEU A 12 -7.15 -4.74 -7.07
N ASN A 13 -7.25 -4.69 -8.39
CA ASN A 13 -7.76 -5.79 -9.19
C ASN A 13 -6.68 -6.17 -10.21
N SER A 14 -5.98 -7.26 -9.96
CA SER A 14 -4.94 -7.78 -10.84
C SER A 14 -4.93 -9.30 -10.77
N ASN A 15 -5.06 -9.96 -11.92
CA ASN A 15 -5.09 -11.41 -12.04
C ASN A 15 -3.89 -11.95 -12.84
N ASN A 16 -2.81 -11.16 -12.97
CA ASN A 16 -1.67 -11.57 -13.77
C ASN A 16 -0.76 -12.55 -13.01
N ALA A 17 -0.46 -13.69 -13.62
CA ALA A 17 0.39 -14.73 -13.02
C ALA A 17 1.88 -14.33 -12.94
N THR A 18 2.34 -13.38 -13.76
CA THR A 18 3.72 -12.89 -13.77
C THR A 18 3.90 -11.70 -12.84
N SER A 19 4.87 -11.76 -11.91
CA SER A 19 5.12 -10.70 -10.91
C SER A 19 5.33 -9.33 -11.53
N ALA A 20 6.21 -9.22 -12.54
CA ALA A 20 6.52 -7.96 -13.22
C ALA A 20 5.29 -7.25 -13.81
N ASN A 21 4.23 -8.00 -14.14
CA ASN A 21 3.01 -7.44 -14.73
C ASN A 21 1.96 -7.03 -13.69
N ARG A 22 2.21 -7.29 -12.40
CA ARG A 22 1.34 -6.93 -11.27
C ARG A 22 2.06 -6.05 -10.24
N THR A 23 3.26 -5.57 -10.56
CA THR A 23 4.05 -4.68 -9.71
C THR A 23 3.62 -3.22 -9.92
N PHE A 24 3.42 -2.50 -8.83
CA PHE A 24 3.18 -1.06 -8.83
C PHE A 24 4.07 -0.36 -7.79
N THR A 25 4.18 0.95 -7.91
CA THR A 25 4.87 1.84 -6.97
C THR A 25 3.90 2.92 -6.47
N LEU A 26 4.26 3.64 -5.41
CA LEU A 26 3.46 4.75 -4.88
C LEU A 26 4.13 6.08 -5.19
N SER A 27 3.33 7.10 -5.47
CA SER A 27 3.79 8.49 -5.39
C SER A 27 3.96 8.91 -3.93
N ASN A 28 4.57 10.07 -3.69
CA ASN A 28 4.59 10.68 -2.36
C ASN A 28 3.18 11.00 -1.88
N GLY A 29 3.02 11.05 -0.55
CA GLY A 29 1.82 11.60 0.07
C GLY A 29 1.72 13.11 -0.15
N LEU A 30 0.49 13.61 -0.08
CA LEU A 30 0.19 15.03 -0.31
C LEU A 30 0.34 15.86 0.97
N VAL A 31 0.09 15.25 2.13
CA VAL A 31 0.12 15.89 3.45
C VAL A 31 0.65 14.94 4.51
N ASP A 32 1.36 15.48 5.49
CA ASP A 32 1.84 14.71 6.65
C ASP A 32 0.68 14.10 7.43
N GLY A 33 0.83 12.85 7.84
CA GLY A 33 -0.22 12.08 8.51
C GLY A 33 -1.25 11.46 7.57
N GLN A 34 -1.13 11.61 6.24
CA GLN A 34 -2.02 10.95 5.30
C GLN A 34 -1.97 9.43 5.50
N MET A 35 -3.14 8.81 5.67
CA MET A 35 -3.27 7.37 5.82
C MET A 35 -3.75 6.73 4.51
N LEU A 36 -3.16 5.58 4.19
CA LEU A 36 -3.50 4.80 3.01
C LEU A 36 -3.72 3.34 3.40
N VAL A 37 -4.85 2.79 2.96
CA VAL A 37 -5.16 1.36 3.08
C VAL A 37 -5.24 0.72 1.71
N ILE A 38 -4.45 -0.32 1.49
CA ILE A 38 -4.34 -1.02 0.21
C ILE A 38 -4.73 -2.48 0.42
N TYR A 39 -5.61 -3.00 -0.43
CA TYR A 39 -6.01 -4.39 -0.41
C TYR A 39 -6.43 -4.86 -1.82
N PRO A 40 -6.20 -6.14 -2.18
CA PRO A 40 -6.73 -6.70 -3.39
C PRO A 40 -8.20 -7.09 -3.22
N VAL A 41 -8.99 -6.84 -4.26
CA VAL A 41 -10.36 -7.37 -4.38
C VAL A 41 -10.41 -8.64 -5.20
N ALA A 42 -9.37 -8.91 -6.01
CA ALA A 42 -9.18 -10.15 -6.74
C ALA A 42 -7.71 -10.33 -7.16
N GLY A 43 -7.27 -11.59 -7.17
CA GLY A 43 -5.95 -12.01 -7.65
C GLY A 43 -4.79 -11.56 -6.77
N ALA A 44 -3.64 -11.25 -7.39
CA ALA A 44 -2.40 -10.92 -6.70
C ALA A 44 -1.82 -9.61 -7.22
N ALA A 45 -1.17 -8.86 -6.33
CA ALA A 45 -0.47 -7.63 -6.67
C ALA A 45 0.87 -7.55 -5.94
N GLN A 46 1.75 -6.66 -6.38
CA GLN A 46 3.02 -6.42 -5.70
C GLN A 46 3.30 -4.93 -5.58
N LEU A 47 3.55 -4.46 -4.37
CA LEU A 47 4.12 -3.13 -4.14
C LEU A 47 5.65 -3.26 -4.09
N LEU A 48 6.32 -2.49 -4.94
CA LEU A 48 7.76 -2.29 -4.93
C LEU A 48 8.06 -0.96 -4.23
N ASP A 49 8.99 -0.97 -3.27
CA ASP A 49 9.58 0.27 -2.76
C ASP A 49 10.50 0.88 -3.82
N ALA A 50 10.12 2.05 -4.35
CA ALA A 50 10.91 2.84 -5.29
C ALA A 50 11.64 4.00 -4.60
N GLY A 51 11.82 3.94 -3.28
CA GLY A 51 12.57 4.91 -2.47
C GLY A 51 11.72 5.78 -1.55
N ASN A 52 10.39 5.61 -1.57
CA ASN A 52 9.46 6.39 -0.77
C ASN A 52 8.49 5.55 0.06
N VAL A 53 8.67 4.22 0.12
CA VAL A 53 7.87 3.32 0.96
C VAL A 53 8.78 2.52 1.87
N ASN A 54 8.73 2.77 3.17
CA ASN A 54 9.51 2.02 4.15
C ASN A 54 8.84 0.68 4.48
N ILE A 55 8.99 -0.28 3.55
CA ILE A 55 8.56 -1.68 3.68
C ILE A 55 9.78 -2.60 3.54
N ALA A 56 9.74 -3.76 4.20
CA ALA A 56 10.82 -4.74 4.11
C ALA A 56 10.77 -5.46 2.75
N GLY A 57 11.50 -4.95 1.76
CA GLY A 57 11.48 -5.47 0.39
C GLY A 57 10.13 -5.22 -0.30
N ASN A 58 9.79 -6.08 -1.26
CA ASN A 58 8.49 -5.99 -1.94
C ASN A 58 7.37 -6.54 -1.07
N PHE A 59 6.23 -5.87 -1.07
CA PHE A 59 5.02 -6.41 -0.48
C PHE A 59 4.22 -7.16 -1.54
N ASN A 60 4.09 -8.47 -1.40
CA ASN A 60 3.27 -9.29 -2.29
C ASN A 60 1.89 -9.44 -1.65
N PHE A 61 0.87 -8.89 -2.31
CA PHE A 61 -0.52 -9.07 -1.92
C PHE A 61 -1.03 -10.41 -2.45
N GLY A 62 -1.43 -11.29 -1.53
CA GLY A 62 -2.33 -12.41 -1.75
C GLY A 62 -3.80 -12.03 -1.47
N VAL A 63 -4.68 -13.01 -1.57
CA VAL A 63 -6.12 -12.82 -1.28
C VAL A 63 -6.27 -12.43 0.19
N GLU A 64 -7.10 -11.41 0.47
CA GLU A 64 -7.37 -10.90 1.84
C GLU A 64 -6.19 -10.23 2.56
N ASP A 65 -5.10 -9.94 1.86
CA ASP A 65 -4.02 -9.12 2.41
C ASP A 65 -4.39 -7.64 2.47
N VAL A 66 -3.96 -6.98 3.53
CA VAL A 66 -4.19 -5.57 3.77
C VAL A 66 -2.88 -4.92 4.21
N LEU A 67 -2.54 -3.81 3.58
CA LEU A 67 -1.39 -2.98 3.95
C LEU A 67 -1.86 -1.60 4.40
N HIS A 68 -1.44 -1.18 5.59
CA HIS A 68 -1.70 0.16 6.12
C HIS A 68 -0.41 0.98 6.13
N LEU A 69 -0.46 2.17 5.51
CA LEU A 69 0.66 3.09 5.41
C LEU A 69 0.27 4.47 5.98
N VAL A 70 1.26 5.19 6.50
CA VAL A 70 1.14 6.61 6.86
C VAL A 70 2.26 7.43 6.23
N TRP A 71 1.93 8.58 5.62
CA TRP A 71 2.93 9.50 5.10
C TRP A 71 3.51 10.36 6.23
N ILE A 72 4.84 10.39 6.36
CA ILE A 72 5.55 11.15 7.42
C ILE A 72 6.37 12.33 6.87
N GLY A 73 6.03 12.84 5.69
CA GLY A 73 6.69 13.99 5.06
C GLY A 73 7.77 13.65 4.04
N ASN A 74 8.40 12.48 4.13
CA ASN A 74 9.40 12.03 3.15
C ASN A 74 9.28 10.56 2.71
N LYS A 75 8.44 9.77 3.39
CA LYS A 75 8.19 8.37 3.05
C LYS A 75 6.85 7.91 3.61
N TRP A 76 6.31 6.86 3.02
CA TRP A 76 5.24 6.04 3.57
C TRP A 76 5.84 5.08 4.59
N LEU A 77 5.37 5.10 5.83
CA LEU A 77 5.73 4.15 6.87
C LEU A 77 4.68 3.04 6.92
N GLN A 78 5.11 1.78 6.91
CA GLN A 78 4.21 0.66 7.22
C GLN A 78 3.75 0.72 8.68
N VAL A 79 2.44 0.85 8.88
CA VAL A 79 1.81 0.81 10.21
C VAL A 79 1.45 -0.62 10.58
N SER A 80 0.82 -1.34 9.65
CA SER A 80 0.42 -2.73 9.84
C SER A 80 0.28 -3.45 8.50
N ARG A 81 0.37 -4.78 8.56
CA ARG A 81 0.05 -5.67 7.44
C ARG A 81 -0.69 -6.92 7.91
N SER A 82 -1.62 -7.42 7.11
CA SER A 82 -1.98 -8.84 7.10
C SER A 82 -1.24 -9.53 5.97
N ASN A 83 -0.86 -10.78 6.20
CA ASN A 83 -0.24 -11.68 5.22
C ASN A 83 -0.87 -13.05 5.49
N ASN A 84 -2.00 -13.31 4.86
CA ASN A 84 -2.84 -14.49 5.09
C ASN A 84 -2.42 -15.68 4.21
#